data_AF-A0A2M7EJA7-F1
#
_entry.id   AF-A0A2M7EJA7-F1
#
_cell.length_a   1.000
_cell.length_b   1.000
_cell.length_c   1.000
_cell.angle_alpha   90.00
_cell.angle_beta   90.00
_cell.angle_gamma   90.00
#
_symmetry.space_group_name_H-M   'P 1'
#
loop_
_entity.id
_entity.type
_entity.pdbx_description
1 polymer ?
#
loop_
_entity_poly.entity_id
_entity_poly.type
_entity_poly.pdbx_seq_one_letter_code
_entity_poly.pdbx_strand_id
1 'polypeptide(L)' 'MTGFIVARTLVLPTKKIADVTPESVIKKFPSKSFAAAVNREQIKLCEEKLGIKLIDFVSIVLKSMQEISDDLSL' A
#
# COMPACT_ATOMS: atom_id res chain seq x y z
N MET A 1 2.35 2.79 -5.51
CA MET A 1 1.87 2.44 -4.15
C MET A 1 0.58 1.63 -4.19
N THR A 2 -0.45 2.08 -4.90
CA THR A 2 -1.74 1.40 -5.04
C THR A 2 -1.63 -0.08 -5.44
N GLY A 3 -0.85 -0.41 -6.48
CA GLY A 3 -0.61 -1.81 -6.88
C GLY A 3 0.06 -2.67 -5.80
N PHE A 4 0.82 -2.07 -4.88
CA PHE A 4 1.39 -2.78 -3.73
C PHE A 4 0.31 -3.12 -2.69
N ILE A 5 -0.60 -2.17 -2.43
CA ILE A 5 -1.73 -2.33 -1.50
C ILE A 5 -2.72 -3.37 -2.05
N VAL A 6 -3.01 -3.33 -3.36
CA VAL A 6 -3.84 -4.37 -4.01
C VAL A 6 -3.19 -5.74 -3.89
N ALA A 7 -1.89 -5.87 -4.21
CA ALA A 7 -1.18 -7.13 -4.05
C ALA A 7 -1.21 -7.62 -2.58
N ARG A 8 -1.14 -6.71 -1.61
CA ARG A 8 -1.25 -7.06 -0.18
C ARG A 8 -2.65 -7.54 0.18
N THR A 9 -3.68 -6.92 -0.39
CA THR A 9 -5.08 -7.30 -0.20
C THR A 9 -5.35 -8.71 -0.77
N LEU A 10 -4.88 -8.99 -1.99
CA LEU A 10 -5.13 -10.25 -2.68
C LEU A 10 -4.50 -11.49 -2.02
N VAL A 11 -3.46 -11.29 -1.21
CA VAL A 11 -2.81 -12.38 -0.46
C VAL A 11 -3.42 -12.61 0.93
N LEU A 12 -4.36 -11.76 1.37
CA LEU A 12 -5.12 -12.01 2.59
C LEU A 12 -6.20 -13.08 2.33
N PRO A 13 -6.53 -13.92 3.32
CA PRO A 13 -7.59 -14.92 3.16
C PRO A 13 -8.96 -14.26 2.93
N THR A 14 -9.19 -13.09 3.54
CA THR A 14 -10.44 -12.32 3.38
C THR A 14 -10.51 -11.59 2.05
N LYS A 15 -9.37 -11.30 1.42
CA LYS A 15 -9.22 -10.47 0.20
C LYS A 15 -9.88 -9.09 0.30
N LYS A 16 -10.05 -8.58 1.52
CA LYS A 16 -10.66 -7.26 1.78
C LYS A 16 -9.60 -6.21 2.05
N ILE A 17 -9.71 -5.06 1.40
CA ILE A 17 -8.81 -3.94 1.65
C ILE A 17 -9.01 -3.34 3.06
N ALA A 18 -10.18 -3.53 3.64
CA ALA A 18 -10.49 -3.16 5.02
C ALA A 18 -9.60 -3.85 6.07
N ASP A 19 -9.10 -5.06 5.76
CA ASP A 19 -8.23 -5.83 6.66
C ASP A 19 -6.74 -5.48 6.49
N VAL A 20 -6.40 -4.61 5.54
CA VAL A 20 -5.04 -4.15 5.33
C VAL A 20 -4.76 -2.98 6.28
N THR A 21 -3.63 -3.06 6.99
CA THR A 21 -3.14 -1.96 7.85
C THR A 21 -1.86 -1.33 7.29
N PRO A 22 -1.60 -0.04 7.59
CA PRO A 22 -0.37 0.63 7.15
C PRO A 22 0.89 -0.11 7.62
N GLU A 23 0.87 -0.65 8.84
CA GLU A 23 1.98 -1.42 9.41
C GLU A 23 2.26 -2.71 8.63
N SER A 24 1.22 -3.42 8.20
CA SER A 24 1.37 -4.64 7.40
C SER A 24 2.03 -4.35 6.05
N VAL A 25 1.66 -3.22 5.45
CA VAL A 25 2.23 -2.74 4.19
C VAL A 25 3.70 -2.35 4.37
N ILE A 26 4.02 -1.55 5.39
CA ILE A 26 5.40 -1.14 5.71
C ILE A 26 6.29 -2.35 6.00
N LYS A 27 5.80 -3.30 6.79
CA LYS A 27 6.54 -4.54 7.13
C LYS A 27 6.86 -5.37 5.88
N LYS A 28 5.96 -5.38 4.89
CA LYS A 28 6.16 -6.13 3.64
C LYS A 28 6.92 -5.33 2.58
N PHE A 29 6.93 -4.01 2.65
CA PHE A 29 7.57 -3.09 1.70
C PHE A 29 9.03 -3.44 1.34
N PRO A 30 9.94 -3.80 2.27
CA PRO A 30 11.32 -4.14 1.93
C PRO A 30 11.47 -5.48 1.19
N SER A 31 10.44 -6.34 1.17
CA SER A 31 10.49 -7.65 0.52
C SER A 31 10.43 -7.50 -0.99
N LYS A 32 11.59 -7.42 -1.66
CA LYS A 32 11.72 -7.17 -3.11
C LYS A 32 10.91 -8.12 -4.00
N SER A 33 10.82 -9.39 -3.61
CA SER A 33 10.06 -10.42 -4.33
C SER A 33 8.55 -10.21 -4.29
N PHE A 34 8.03 -9.49 -3.29
CA PHE A 34 6.61 -9.20 -3.17
C PHE A 34 6.26 -7.97 -4.02
N ALA A 35 5.25 -8.09 -4.89
CA ALA A 35 4.88 -7.03 -5.82
C ALA A 35 6.09 -6.45 -6.58
N ALA A 36 6.87 -7.34 -7.22
CA ALA A 36 8.14 -6.98 -7.89
C ALA A 36 8.00 -5.90 -8.98
N ALA A 37 6.81 -5.78 -9.58
CA ALA A 37 6.48 -4.73 -10.55
C ALA A 37 6.43 -3.30 -9.95
N VAL A 38 6.44 -3.16 -8.63
CA VAL A 38 6.33 -1.85 -7.96
C VAL A 38 7.71 -1.22 -7.81
N ASN A 39 7.84 0.01 -8.31
CA ASN A 39 9.03 0.83 -8.10
C ASN A 39 9.06 1.39 -6.66
N ARG A 40 9.93 0.81 -5.82
CA ARG A 40 10.09 1.21 -4.40
C ARG A 40 10.82 2.53 -4.23
N GLU A 41 11.73 2.85 -5.14
CA GLU A 41 12.50 4.10 -5.12
C GLU A 41 11.55 5.27 -5.32
N GLN A 42 10.64 5.15 -6.30
CA GLN A 42 9.61 6.15 -6.54
C GLN A 42 8.67 6.34 -5.34
N ILE A 43 8.36 5.27 -4.60
CA ILE A 43 7.53 5.38 -3.40
C ILE A 43 8.30 6.08 -2.27
N LYS A 44 9.60 5.83 -2.11
CA LYS A 44 10.44 6.50 -1.12
C LYS A 44 10.62 7.99 -1.38
N LEU A 45 10.50 8.44 -2.64
CA LEU A 45 10.50 9.86 -2.97
C LEU A 45 9.38 10.66 -2.28
N CYS A 46 8.36 10.01 -1.70
CA CYS A 46 7.37 10.72 -0.89
C CYS A 46 8.01 11.48 0.29
N GLU A 47 9.05 10.93 0.91
CA GLU A 47 9.72 11.55 2.05
C GLU A 47 10.49 12.80 1.63
N GLU A 48 11.17 12.74 0.48
CA GLU A 48 11.98 13.84 -0.04
C GLU A 48 11.15 14.93 -0.74
N LYS A 49 10.15 14.52 -1.55
CA LYS A 49 9.38 15.47 -2.38
C LYS A 49 8.13 16.02 -1.70
N LEU A 50 7.51 15.25 -0.82
CA LEU A 50 6.29 15.66 -0.11
C LEU A 50 6.54 15.97 1.36
N GLY A 51 7.70 15.63 1.92
CA GLY A 51 8.03 15.89 3.32
C GLY A 51 7.19 15.06 4.32
N ILE A 52 6.55 13.98 3.85
CA ILE A 52 5.73 13.09 4.65
C ILE A 52 6.46 11.77 4.86
N LYS A 53 6.36 11.18 6.06
CA LYS A 53 6.98 9.87 6.29
C LYS A 53 6.31 8.82 5.43
N LEU A 54 7.08 7.78 5.08
CA LEU A 54 6.55 6.67 4.28
C LEU A 54 5.28 6.06 4.89
N ILE A 55 5.23 5.90 6.22
CA ILE A 55 4.06 5.34 6.91
C ILE A 55 2.81 6.21 6.80
N ASP A 56 2.97 7.52 6.87
CA ASP A 56 1.87 8.48 6.72
C ASP A 56 1.38 8.48 5.28
N PHE A 57 2.30 8.43 4.31
CA PHE A 57 1.96 8.29 2.89
C PHE A 57 1.18 6.99 2.63
N VAL A 58 1.63 5.86 3.18
CA VAL A 58 0.90 4.59 3.08
C VAL A 58 -0.49 4.71 3.70
N SER A 59 -0.62 5.34 4.86
CA SER A 59 -1.89 5.52 5.56
C SER A 59 -2.88 6.34 4.75
N ILE A 60 -2.43 7.45 4.16
CA ILE A 60 -3.25 8.31 3.29
C ILE A 60 -3.74 7.51 2.08
N VAL A 61 -2.83 6.86 1.35
CA VAL A 61 -3.18 6.09 0.15
C VAL A 61 -4.12 4.94 0.49
N LEU A 62 -3.86 4.21 1.58
CA LEU A 62 -4.70 3.11 2.02
C LEU A 62 -6.11 3.58 2.38
N LYS A 63 -6.23 4.66 3.16
CA LYS A 63 -7.52 5.22 3.55
C LYS A 63 -8.32 5.66 2.33
N SER A 64 -7.70 6.38 1.40
CA SER A 64 -8.34 6.77 0.15
C SER A 64 -8.78 5.57 -0.68
N MET A 65 -8.00 4.48 -0.71
CA MET A 65 -8.40 3.25 -1.40
C MET A 65 -9.52 2.49 -0.68
N GLN A 66 -9.59 2.56 0.65
CA GLN A 66 -10.68 1.98 1.44
C GLN A 66 -12.01 2.73 1.23
N GLU A 67 -11.97 4.04 0.98
CA GLU A 67 -13.19 4.82 0.69
C GLU A 67 -13.81 4.48 -0.68
N ILE A 68 -13.02 3.96 -1.61
CA ILE A 68 -13.46 3.53 -2.95
C ILE A 68 -13.43 2.01 -3.13
N SER A 69 -13.40 1.25 -2.04
CA SER A 69 -13.23 -0.21 -2.07
C SER A 69 -14.34 -0.90 -2.86
N ASP A 70 -15.58 -0.42 -2.74
CA ASP A 70 -16.74 -0.92 -3.48
C ASP A 70 -16.56 -0.80 -5.01
N ASP A 71 -15.92 0.27 -5.48
CA ASP A 71 -15.61 0.48 -6.91
C ASP A 71 -14.43 -0.39 -7.37
N LEU A 72 -13.47 -0.63 -6.46
CA LEU A 72 -12.31 -1.49 -6.69
C LEU A 72 -12.64 -2.99 -6.66
N SER A 73 -13.86 -3.39 -6.27
CA SER A 73 -14.25 -4.80 -6.07
C SER A 73 -13.32 -5.57 -5.11
N LEU A 74 -12.76 -4.89 -4.11
CA LEU A 74 -11.78 -5.34 -3.10
C LEU A 74 -12.21 -4.90 -1.71
#